data_AF-A0A7J4R331-F1
#
_entry.id   AF-A0A7J4R331-F1
#
_cell.length_a   1.000
_cell.length_b   1.000
_cell.length_c   1.000
_cell.angle_alpha   90.00
_cell.angle_beta   90.00
_cell.angle_gamma   90.00
#
_symmetry.space_group_name_H-M   'P 1'
#
loop_
_entity.id
_entity.type
_entity.pdbx_description
1 polymer ?
#
loop_
_entity_poly.entity_id
_entity_poly.type
_entity_poly.pdbx_seq_one_letter_code
_entity_poly.pdbx_strand_id
1 'polypeptide(L)'
;MGVDLKPERSVLHAQVRKAKASHCIDDAGHYLRPSTFKGPSSKVYLGDVAETLLRCSIGAETPIFTQQPGFDEQRWTMEYTAGSLRVLIQSMPYWGFGLFTSGYRNEVVIHGPVEERARLVHDWIAALQHNPWEFAHRGSAKRTLQAAKSSLKSNEDNWRSHQSRARSVLNEAIASLEHHIDRIEKKGDVETSMIKLARLEIDLAQQALAEDNTPAVERALSRG
;
A
#
# COMPACT_ATOMS: atom_id res chain seq x y z
N MET A 1 17.29 -6.83 -14.89
CA MET A 1 17.86 -5.98 -13.82
C MET A 1 16.68 -5.36 -13.09
N GLY A 2 16.46 -5.74 -11.82
CA GLY A 2 15.38 -5.15 -11.02
C GLY A 2 15.65 -3.67 -10.79
N VAL A 3 14.60 -2.85 -10.78
CA VAL A 3 14.74 -1.45 -10.36
C VAL A 3 15.02 -1.48 -8.87
N ASP A 4 16.22 -1.05 -8.49
CA ASP A 4 16.56 -0.91 -7.08
C ASP A 4 15.68 0.17 -6.46
N LEU A 5 15.05 -0.15 -5.33
CA LEU A 5 14.15 0.76 -4.67
C LEU A 5 14.98 1.87 -4.03
N LYS A 6 14.61 3.12 -4.28
CA LYS A 6 15.28 4.25 -3.64
C LYS A 6 15.22 4.08 -2.12
N PRO A 7 16.31 4.34 -1.39
CA PRO A 7 16.40 4.01 0.03
C PRO A 7 15.40 4.81 0.88
N GLU A 8 15.22 6.09 0.60
CA GLU A 8 14.47 7.00 1.46
C GLU A 8 12.98 7.11 1.15
N ARG A 9 12.60 6.96 -0.14
CA ARG A 9 11.21 7.18 -0.56
C ARG A 9 10.81 6.48 -1.84
N SER A 10 9.53 6.22 -1.98
CA SER A 10 8.90 5.70 -3.19
C SER A 10 7.87 6.67 -3.73
N VAL A 11 7.82 6.82 -5.06
CA VAL A 11 6.80 7.61 -5.76
C VAL A 11 6.05 6.69 -6.70
N LEU A 12 4.75 6.52 -6.44
CA LEU A 12 3.89 5.60 -7.14
C LEU A 12 2.72 6.35 -7.75
N HIS A 13 2.37 6.03 -8.99
CA HIS A 13 1.21 6.58 -9.64
C HIS A 13 0.18 5.49 -9.90
N ALA A 14 -1.06 5.78 -9.54
CA ALA A 14 -2.19 4.86 -9.66
C ALA A 14 -3.37 5.53 -10.36
N GLN A 15 -4.04 4.82 -11.25
CA GLN A 15 -5.34 5.25 -11.77
C GLN A 15 -6.43 4.98 -10.73
N VAL A 16 -7.26 5.99 -10.47
CA VAL A 16 -8.51 5.79 -9.71
C VAL A 16 -9.57 5.19 -10.64
N ARG A 17 -10.25 4.11 -10.23
CA ARG A 17 -11.33 3.52 -11.02
C ARG A 17 -12.71 3.75 -10.43
N LYS A 18 -12.80 3.85 -9.11
CA LYS A 18 -14.05 4.11 -8.39
C LYS A 18 -13.82 5.19 -7.35
N ALA A 19 -14.83 6.01 -7.08
CA ALA A 19 -14.78 7.01 -6.03
C ALA A 19 -16.18 7.16 -5.44
N LYS A 20 -16.24 7.42 -4.13
CA LYS A 20 -17.50 7.59 -3.40
C LYS A 20 -17.36 8.70 -2.37
N ALA A 21 -18.47 9.37 -2.07
CA ALA A 21 -18.59 10.34 -0.97
C ALA A 21 -18.84 9.62 0.37
N SER A 22 -17.97 8.67 0.71
CA SER A 22 -17.99 7.91 1.97
C SER A 22 -17.38 8.69 3.15
N HIS A 23 -16.72 9.81 2.85
CA HIS A 23 -15.95 10.60 3.82
C HIS A 23 -16.25 12.10 3.68
N CYS A 24 -15.85 12.85 4.72
CA CYS A 24 -15.85 14.30 4.74
C CYS A 24 -14.55 14.81 5.40
N ILE A 25 -14.32 16.11 5.31
CA ILE A 25 -13.19 16.81 5.92
C ILE A 25 -13.77 17.68 7.02
N ASP A 26 -13.28 17.56 8.26
CA ASP A 26 -13.72 18.49 9.31
C ASP A 26 -13.15 19.90 9.10
N ASP A 27 -13.97 20.93 9.36
CA ASP A 27 -13.58 22.31 9.07
C ASP A 27 -12.53 22.85 10.04
N ALA A 28 -12.39 22.23 11.23
CA ALA A 28 -11.52 22.72 12.30
C ALA A 28 -10.07 22.28 12.12
N GLY A 29 -9.83 21.01 11.77
CA GLY A 29 -8.49 20.42 11.69
C GLY A 29 -8.15 19.86 10.32
N HIS A 30 -9.09 19.88 9.38
CA HIS A 30 -8.98 19.27 8.07
C HIS A 30 -8.70 17.77 8.14
N TYR A 31 -9.20 17.11 9.19
CA TYR A 31 -9.04 15.67 9.35
C TYR A 31 -10.03 14.93 8.46
N LEU A 32 -9.60 13.79 7.93
CA LEU A 32 -10.50 12.85 7.28
C LEU A 32 -11.47 12.26 8.30
N ARG A 33 -12.77 12.35 8.02
CA ARG A 33 -13.85 11.83 8.84
C ARG A 33 -14.79 10.95 8.01
N PRO A 34 -15.52 10.00 8.64
CA PRO A 34 -16.62 9.32 7.95
C PRO A 34 -17.71 10.34 7.59
N SER A 35 -18.44 10.10 6.49
CA SER A 35 -19.51 10.99 6.03
C SER A 35 -20.67 11.16 7.02
N THR A 36 -20.72 10.34 8.08
CA THR A 36 -21.70 10.43 9.17
C THR A 36 -21.31 11.42 10.27
N PHE A 37 -20.13 12.05 10.18
CA PHE A 37 -19.67 13.07 11.12
C PHE A 37 -20.68 14.22 11.22
N LYS A 38 -20.97 14.66 12.45
CA LYS A 38 -22.05 15.62 12.75
C LYS A 38 -21.57 17.07 12.86
N GLY A 39 -20.27 17.30 12.90
CA GLY A 39 -19.69 18.65 12.98
C GLY A 39 -19.62 19.35 11.62
N PRO A 40 -19.26 20.64 11.61
CA PRO A 40 -18.98 21.38 10.38
C PRO A 40 -17.94 20.64 9.55
N SER A 41 -18.30 20.34 8.29
CA SER A 41 -17.48 19.55 7.40
C SER A 41 -17.82 19.79 5.93
N SER A 42 -16.84 19.55 5.08
CA SER A 42 -16.97 19.57 3.62
C SER A 42 -16.86 18.16 3.02
N LYS A 43 -17.49 17.94 1.87
CA LYS A 43 -17.47 16.64 1.19
C LYS A 43 -16.11 16.40 0.54
N VAL A 44 -15.69 15.14 0.52
CA VAL A 44 -14.52 14.69 -0.25
C VAL A 44 -14.81 13.35 -0.91
N TYR A 45 -14.37 13.21 -2.15
CA TYR A 45 -14.44 11.94 -2.89
C TYR A 45 -13.08 11.26 -2.84
N LEU A 46 -13.00 10.21 -2.03
CA LEU A 46 -11.85 9.32 -2.04
C LEU A 46 -12.00 8.26 -3.13
N GLY A 47 -10.92 8.06 -3.87
CA GLY A 47 -10.81 6.98 -4.84
C GLY A 47 -10.57 5.62 -4.17
N ASP A 48 -10.90 4.53 -4.86
CA ASP A 48 -10.60 3.16 -4.44
C ASP A 48 -9.12 2.94 -4.10
N VAL A 49 -8.25 3.57 -4.86
CA VAL A 49 -6.80 3.63 -4.61
C VAL A 49 -6.49 4.18 -3.21
N ALA A 50 -7.00 5.38 -2.88
CA ALA A 50 -6.77 6.04 -1.59
C ALA A 50 -7.45 5.31 -0.42
N GLU A 51 -8.71 4.90 -0.60
CA GLU A 51 -9.45 4.15 0.43
C GLU A 51 -8.78 2.81 0.77
N THR A 52 -8.24 2.13 -0.25
CA THR A 52 -7.53 0.86 -0.03
C THR A 52 -6.19 1.08 0.65
N LEU A 53 -5.45 2.13 0.26
CA LEU A 53 -4.19 2.48 0.90
C LEU A 53 -4.36 2.76 2.41
N LEU A 54 -5.40 3.55 2.77
CA LEU A 54 -5.72 3.84 4.17
C LEU A 54 -6.05 2.57 4.95
N ARG A 55 -6.82 1.64 4.35
CA ARG A 55 -7.17 0.37 4.98
C ARG A 55 -5.97 -0.56 5.18
N CYS A 56 -4.99 -0.54 4.27
CA CYS A 56 -3.73 -1.28 4.41
C CYS A 56 -2.75 -0.62 5.38
N SER A 57 -2.94 0.66 5.71
CA SER A 57 -2.07 1.41 6.62
C SER A 57 -2.50 1.19 8.08
N ILE A 58 -2.27 -0.02 8.59
CA ILE A 58 -2.66 -0.41 9.95
C ILE A 58 -1.99 0.51 10.99
N GLY A 59 -2.77 1.02 11.93
CA GLY A 59 -2.28 1.93 12.98
C GLY A 59 -1.93 3.34 12.47
N ALA A 60 -2.39 3.71 11.28
CA ALA A 60 -2.24 5.08 10.78
C ALA A 60 -2.90 6.10 11.72
N GLU A 61 -2.23 7.23 11.89
CA GLU A 61 -2.82 8.43 12.45
C GLU A 61 -3.96 8.94 11.56
N THR A 62 -4.83 9.78 12.12
CA THR A 62 -5.93 10.35 11.32
C THR A 62 -5.36 11.22 10.20
N PRO A 63 -5.68 10.93 8.93
CA PRO A 63 -5.15 11.72 7.82
C PRO A 63 -5.62 13.16 7.84
N ILE A 64 -4.74 14.06 7.37
CA ILE A 64 -4.97 15.51 7.32
C ILE A 64 -4.89 15.97 5.86
N PHE A 65 -5.83 16.82 5.46
CA PHE A 65 -5.82 17.46 4.15
C PHE A 65 -4.96 18.72 4.16
N THR A 66 -3.84 18.68 3.45
CA THR A 66 -2.98 19.86 3.20
C THR A 66 -3.51 20.70 2.04
N GLN A 67 -4.28 20.10 1.14
CA GLN A 67 -5.05 20.78 0.12
C GLN A 67 -6.45 20.18 0.07
N GLN A 68 -7.44 20.97 0.47
CA GLN A 68 -8.84 20.57 0.42
C GLN A 68 -9.38 20.61 -1.02
N PRO A 69 -10.45 19.85 -1.30
CA PRO A 69 -11.18 19.97 -2.55
C PRO A 69 -11.79 21.36 -2.73
N GLY A 70 -11.82 21.82 -3.98
CA GLY A 70 -12.56 23.02 -4.38
C GLY A 70 -13.90 22.61 -5.01
N PHE A 71 -14.22 23.19 -6.17
CA PHE A 71 -15.35 22.72 -7.00
C PHE A 71 -15.20 21.27 -7.46
N ASP A 72 -13.95 20.83 -7.65
CA ASP A 72 -13.62 19.43 -7.94
C ASP A 72 -13.37 18.70 -6.61
N GLU A 73 -14.39 17.98 -6.15
CA GLU A 73 -14.40 17.27 -4.86
C GLU A 73 -13.43 16.06 -4.83
N GLN A 74 -12.82 15.70 -5.97
CA GLN A 74 -11.85 14.61 -6.11
C GLN A 74 -10.41 15.11 -6.31
N ARG A 75 -10.19 16.42 -6.40
CA ARG A 75 -8.85 17.04 -6.41
C ARG A 75 -8.44 17.50 -5.02
N TRP A 76 -7.49 16.81 -4.41
CA TRP A 76 -7.07 17.07 -3.04
C TRP A 76 -5.66 16.54 -2.78
N THR A 77 -5.04 16.98 -1.69
CA THR A 77 -3.80 16.43 -1.16
C THR A 77 -3.99 16.11 0.33
N MET A 78 -3.60 14.91 0.72
CA MET A 78 -3.73 14.40 2.08
C MET A 78 -2.41 13.75 2.51
N GLU A 79 -2.07 13.90 3.78
CA GLU A 79 -0.94 13.22 4.39
C GLU A 79 -1.33 12.51 5.70
N TYR A 80 -0.58 11.47 6.04
CA TYR A 80 -0.69 10.77 7.31
C TYR A 80 0.60 10.02 7.63
N THR A 81 0.72 9.61 8.89
CA THR A 81 1.82 8.76 9.39
C THR A 81 1.26 7.40 9.76
N ALA A 82 1.99 6.32 9.47
CA ALA A 82 1.69 4.97 9.92
C ALA A 82 2.99 4.29 10.36
N GLY A 83 3.20 4.16 11.68
CA GLY A 83 4.46 3.69 12.24
C GLY A 83 5.62 4.61 11.81
N SER A 84 6.61 4.06 11.12
CA SER A 84 7.76 4.82 10.61
C SER A 84 7.51 5.45 9.22
N LEU A 85 6.37 5.15 8.60
CA LEU A 85 6.04 5.61 7.26
C LEU A 85 5.33 6.96 7.30
N ARG A 86 5.79 7.90 6.47
CA ARG A 86 5.03 9.12 6.15
C ARG A 86 4.51 9.03 4.73
N VAL A 87 3.19 9.11 4.57
CA VAL A 87 2.50 8.99 3.29
C VAL A 87 1.91 10.33 2.90
N LEU A 88 2.20 10.76 1.68
CA LEU A 88 1.55 11.88 1.01
C LEU A 88 0.82 11.31 -0.21
N ILE A 89 -0.46 11.60 -0.35
CA ILE A 89 -1.26 11.22 -1.49
C ILE A 89 -1.93 12.44 -2.08
N GLN A 90 -1.71 12.63 -3.38
CA GLN A 90 -2.32 13.70 -4.16
C GLN A 90 -3.23 13.11 -5.23
N SER A 91 -4.49 13.52 -5.22
CA SER A 91 -5.47 13.19 -6.24
C SER A 91 -5.59 14.34 -7.23
N MET A 92 -5.38 14.05 -8.51
CA MET A 92 -5.41 15.05 -9.58
C MET A 92 -6.02 14.49 -10.87
N PRO A 93 -6.74 15.33 -11.63
CA PRO A 93 -7.19 14.94 -12.96
C PRO A 93 -5.98 14.80 -13.88
N TYR A 94 -5.93 13.72 -14.66
CA TYR A 94 -4.91 13.49 -15.68
C TYR A 94 -5.51 13.33 -17.08
N TRP A 95 -6.83 13.17 -17.18
CA TRP A 95 -7.57 13.10 -18.44
C TRP A 95 -8.97 13.71 -18.31
N GLY A 96 -9.44 14.35 -19.39
CA GLY A 96 -10.82 14.84 -19.50
C GLY A 96 -11.25 15.79 -18.37
N PHE A 97 -10.31 16.55 -17.80
CA PHE A 97 -10.56 17.43 -16.65
C PHE A 97 -11.20 16.75 -15.43
N GLY A 98 -11.11 15.42 -15.31
CA GLY A 98 -11.75 14.70 -14.21
C GLY A 98 -13.27 14.55 -14.35
N LEU A 99 -13.83 14.66 -15.57
CA LEU A 99 -15.26 14.43 -15.81
C LEU A 99 -15.73 13.02 -15.44
N PHE A 100 -14.80 12.05 -15.44
CA PHE A 100 -15.04 10.68 -15.02
C PHE A 100 -13.97 10.25 -14.04
N THR A 101 -14.30 9.30 -13.17
CA THR A 101 -13.38 8.78 -12.15
C THR A 101 -12.11 8.18 -12.76
N SER A 102 -12.24 7.52 -13.92
CA SER A 102 -11.11 6.98 -14.71
C SER A 102 -10.14 8.06 -15.21
N GLY A 103 -10.52 9.33 -15.14
CA GLY A 103 -9.71 10.50 -15.46
C GLY A 103 -8.87 11.03 -14.29
N TYR A 104 -8.93 10.41 -13.11
CA TYR A 104 -8.09 10.76 -11.96
C TYR A 104 -6.93 9.81 -11.75
N ARG A 105 -5.83 10.40 -11.27
CA ARG A 105 -4.61 9.71 -10.86
C ARG A 105 -4.29 10.10 -9.44
N ASN A 106 -3.92 9.12 -8.64
CA ASN A 106 -3.25 9.38 -7.37
C ASN A 106 -1.75 9.27 -7.56
N GLU A 107 -1.03 10.30 -7.15
CA GLU A 107 0.41 10.24 -6.92
C GLU A 107 0.61 10.03 -5.43
N VAL A 108 1.33 8.97 -5.07
CA VAL A 108 1.57 8.58 -3.69
C VAL A 108 3.06 8.56 -3.43
N VAL A 109 3.48 9.38 -2.48
CA VAL A 109 4.86 9.46 -2.00
C VAL A 109 4.91 8.85 -0.61
N ILE A 110 5.71 7.81 -0.46
CA ILE A 110 5.88 7.09 0.81
C ILE A 110 7.34 7.26 1.24
N HIS A 111 7.57 7.82 2.42
CA HIS A 111 8.89 7.93 3.06
C HIS A 111 9.01 6.91 4.19
N GLY A 112 10.23 6.44 4.48
CA GLY A 112 10.51 5.55 5.62
C GLY A 112 11.59 4.50 5.30
N PRO A 113 11.58 3.34 5.97
CA PRO A 113 12.39 2.16 5.62
C PRO A 113 11.85 1.42 4.39
N VAL A 114 12.72 0.85 3.57
CA VAL A 114 12.33 0.25 2.27
C VAL A 114 11.49 -1.02 2.46
N GLU A 115 11.76 -1.79 3.50
CA GLU A 115 11.04 -3.00 3.88
C GLU A 115 9.57 -2.68 4.22
N GLU A 116 9.34 -1.68 5.07
CA GLU A 116 8.00 -1.24 5.46
C GLU A 116 7.23 -0.65 4.27
N ARG A 117 7.89 0.11 3.39
CA ARG A 117 7.27 0.59 2.14
C ARG A 117 6.88 -0.57 1.23
N ALA A 118 7.79 -1.52 1.03
CA ALA A 118 7.54 -2.69 0.19
C ALA A 118 6.36 -3.52 0.72
N ARG A 119 6.33 -3.72 2.04
CA ARG A 119 5.23 -4.40 2.75
C ARG A 119 3.89 -3.70 2.49
N LEU A 120 3.80 -2.40 2.77
CA LEU A 120 2.58 -1.62 2.55
C LEU A 120 2.11 -1.67 1.09
N VAL A 121 3.03 -1.48 0.15
CA VAL A 121 2.70 -1.50 -1.29
C VAL A 121 2.27 -2.88 -1.76
N HIS A 122 2.85 -3.95 -1.22
CA HIS A 122 2.44 -5.32 -1.54
C HIS A 122 1.00 -5.60 -1.08
N ASP A 123 0.67 -5.30 0.18
CA ASP A 123 -0.70 -5.45 0.70
C ASP A 123 -1.69 -4.56 -0.03
N TRP A 124 -1.26 -3.35 -0.40
CA TRP A 124 -2.07 -2.43 -1.16
C TRP A 124 -2.45 -2.98 -2.53
N ILE A 125 -1.49 -3.57 -3.26
CA ILE A 125 -1.79 -4.22 -4.54
C ILE A 125 -2.70 -5.44 -4.33
N ALA A 126 -2.42 -6.28 -3.34
CA ALA A 126 -3.23 -7.47 -3.06
C ALA A 126 -4.70 -7.13 -2.70
N ALA A 127 -4.91 -6.01 -2.00
CA ALA A 127 -6.24 -5.55 -1.62
C ALA A 127 -6.99 -4.82 -2.77
N LEU A 128 -6.27 -4.31 -3.77
CA LEU A 128 -6.87 -3.68 -4.94
C LEU A 128 -7.45 -4.75 -5.89
N GLN A 129 -8.62 -4.46 -6.46
CA GLN A 129 -9.28 -5.35 -7.42
C GLN A 129 -8.73 -5.21 -8.86
N HIS A 130 -7.64 -4.47 -9.01
CA HIS A 130 -6.98 -4.23 -10.29
C HIS A 130 -5.53 -3.78 -10.09
N ASN A 131 -4.75 -3.86 -11.16
CA ASN A 131 -3.40 -3.28 -11.19
C ASN A 131 -3.47 -1.75 -11.17
N PRO A 132 -2.93 -1.06 -10.14
CA PRO A 132 -3.04 0.40 -10.04
C PRO A 132 -2.30 1.15 -11.15
N TRP A 133 -1.23 0.57 -11.72
CA TRP A 133 -0.44 1.17 -12.80
C TRP A 133 -1.09 1.08 -14.19
N GLU A 134 -2.24 0.40 -14.33
CA GLU A 134 -2.95 0.26 -15.60
C GLU A 134 -3.94 1.41 -15.83
N PHE A 135 -3.47 2.45 -16.51
CA PHE A 135 -4.27 3.61 -16.89
C PHE A 135 -5.14 3.34 -18.13
N ALA A 136 -6.44 3.62 -18.04
CA ALA A 136 -7.37 3.56 -19.17
C ALA A 136 -6.96 4.53 -20.30
N HIS A 137 -6.71 5.80 -19.96
CA HIS A 137 -6.31 6.83 -20.94
C HIS A 137 -4.79 6.92 -21.10
N ARG A 138 -4.18 5.88 -21.69
CA ARG A 138 -2.72 5.69 -21.78
C ARG A 138 -1.95 6.89 -22.36
N GLY A 139 -2.48 7.54 -23.41
CA GLY A 139 -1.82 8.71 -24.01
C GLY A 139 -1.72 9.92 -23.08
N SER A 140 -2.75 10.14 -22.26
CA SER A 140 -2.73 11.19 -21.22
C SER A 140 -1.85 10.81 -20.05
N ALA A 141 -1.93 9.56 -19.60
CA ALA A 141 -1.07 9.03 -18.56
C ALA A 141 0.42 9.15 -18.93
N LYS A 142 0.78 8.83 -20.19
CA LYS A 142 2.16 8.99 -20.68
C LYS A 142 2.66 10.42 -20.52
N ARG A 143 1.88 11.42 -20.96
CA ARG A 143 2.25 12.85 -20.85
C ARG A 143 2.40 13.31 -19.41
N THR A 144 1.44 12.97 -18.55
CA THR A 144 1.45 13.39 -17.13
C THR A 144 2.51 12.67 -16.31
N LEU A 145 2.86 11.42 -16.63
CA LEU A 145 3.99 10.72 -16.00
C LEU A 145 5.33 11.29 -16.45
N GLN A 146 5.47 11.63 -17.73
CA GLN A 146 6.68 12.30 -18.24
C GLN A 146 6.93 13.64 -17.54
N ALA A 147 5.88 14.43 -17.31
CA ALA A 147 5.97 15.67 -16.52
C ALA A 147 6.44 15.41 -15.08
N ALA A 148 6.07 14.26 -14.50
CA ALA A 148 6.53 13.79 -13.19
C ALA A 148 7.89 13.04 -13.25
N LYS A 149 8.64 13.15 -14.35
CA LYS A 149 9.93 12.46 -14.58
C LYS A 149 9.83 10.94 -14.45
N SER A 150 8.71 10.37 -14.88
CA SER A 150 8.42 8.94 -14.88
C SER A 150 7.84 8.50 -16.24
N SER A 151 7.59 7.21 -16.39
CA SER A 151 6.97 6.59 -17.57
C SER A 151 6.00 5.50 -17.13
N LEU A 152 5.13 5.05 -18.02
CA LEU A 152 4.23 3.93 -17.73
C LEU A 152 5.00 2.68 -17.29
N LYS A 153 6.09 2.36 -18.01
CA LYS A 153 6.92 1.18 -17.72
C LYS A 153 7.69 1.32 -16.40
N SER A 154 8.34 2.47 -16.18
CA SER A 154 9.08 2.68 -14.93
C SER A 154 8.16 2.77 -13.71
N ASN A 155 6.94 3.27 -13.86
CA ASN A 155 5.94 3.25 -12.79
C ASN A 155 5.53 1.80 -12.47
N GLU A 156 5.16 1.01 -13.47
CA GLU A 156 4.86 -0.42 -13.29
C GLU A 156 6.02 -1.17 -12.64
N ASP A 157 7.25 -0.95 -13.11
CA ASP A 157 8.44 -1.59 -12.55
C ASP A 157 8.65 -1.19 -11.09
N ASN A 158 8.38 0.06 -10.72
CA ASN A 158 8.47 0.50 -9.33
C ASN A 158 7.48 -0.26 -8.43
N TRP A 159 6.22 -0.43 -8.86
CA TRP A 159 5.24 -1.24 -8.15
C TRP A 159 5.69 -2.70 -8.00
N ARG A 160 6.18 -3.32 -9.09
CA ARG A 160 6.64 -4.71 -9.08
C ARG A 160 7.90 -4.92 -8.23
N SER A 161 8.82 -3.96 -8.22
CA SER A 161 9.99 -3.99 -7.35
C SER A 161 9.60 -4.01 -5.87
N HIS A 162 8.56 -3.28 -5.47
CA HIS A 162 8.03 -3.35 -4.11
C HIS A 162 7.45 -4.73 -3.77
N GLN A 163 6.65 -5.34 -4.65
CA GLN A 163 6.17 -6.71 -4.42
C GLN A 163 7.31 -7.71 -4.30
N SER A 164 8.30 -7.61 -5.20
CA SER A 164 9.47 -8.50 -5.17
C SER A 164 10.27 -8.33 -3.89
N ARG A 165 10.47 -7.09 -3.42
CA ARG A 165 11.18 -6.83 -2.15
C ARG A 165 10.41 -7.38 -0.96
N ALA A 166 9.09 -7.16 -0.89
CA ALA A 166 8.25 -7.68 0.19
C ALA A 166 8.32 -9.22 0.25
N ARG A 167 8.18 -9.90 -0.90
CA ARG A 167 8.30 -11.36 -0.98
C ARG A 167 9.69 -11.85 -0.59
N SER A 168 10.76 -11.13 -0.94
CA SER A 168 12.13 -11.46 -0.52
C SER A 168 12.25 -11.44 1.00
N VAL A 169 11.80 -10.35 1.64
CA VAL A 169 11.85 -10.19 3.11
C VAL A 169 11.06 -11.28 3.82
N LEU A 170 9.88 -11.64 3.32
CA LEU A 170 9.06 -12.70 3.91
C LEU A 170 9.71 -14.08 3.74
N ASN A 171 10.29 -14.37 2.57
CA ASN A 171 11.05 -15.61 2.36
C ASN A 171 12.28 -15.68 3.30
N GLU A 172 13.00 -14.57 3.47
CA GLU A 172 14.13 -14.49 4.39
C GLU A 172 13.67 -14.77 5.85
N ALA A 173 12.52 -14.24 6.26
CA ALA A 173 11.95 -14.50 7.58
C ALA A 173 11.55 -15.96 7.78
N ILE A 174 10.88 -16.58 6.79
CA ILE A 174 10.53 -18.01 6.80
C ILE A 174 11.79 -18.86 6.91
N ALA A 175 12.79 -18.63 6.05
CA ALA A 175 14.04 -19.38 6.06
C ALA A 175 14.82 -19.21 7.38
N SER A 176 14.80 -18.01 7.97
CA SER A 176 15.42 -17.77 9.29
C SER A 176 14.76 -18.60 10.40
N LEU A 177 13.43 -18.70 10.39
CA LEU A 177 12.68 -19.50 11.36
C LEU A 177 12.88 -21.01 11.13
N GLU A 178 12.87 -21.47 9.89
CA GLU A 178 13.24 -22.85 9.53
C GLU A 178 14.62 -23.23 10.09
N HIS A 179 15.62 -22.39 9.86
CA HIS A 179 16.96 -22.60 10.40
C HIS A 179 17.00 -22.57 11.93
N HIS A 180 16.13 -21.81 12.58
CA HIS A 180 16.02 -21.80 14.03
C HIS A 180 15.46 -23.13 14.56
N ILE A 181 14.39 -23.62 13.95
CA ILE A 181 13.76 -24.92 14.26
C ILE A 181 14.77 -26.06 14.11
N ASP A 182 15.50 -26.10 12.98
CA ASP A 182 16.53 -27.14 12.74
C ASP A 182 17.63 -27.15 13.81
N ARG A 183 18.00 -25.97 14.33
CA ARG A 183 18.99 -25.88 15.42
C ARG A 183 18.45 -26.41 16.74
N ILE A 184 17.19 -26.14 17.04
CA ILE A 184 16.53 -26.62 18.27
C ILE A 184 16.35 -28.14 18.21
N GLU A 185 15.88 -28.66 17.08
CA GLU A 185 15.69 -30.10 16.88
C GLU A 185 17.00 -30.88 17.06
N LYS A 186 18.11 -30.37 16.51
CA LYS A 186 19.44 -30.98 16.67
C LYS A 186 19.95 -31.00 18.12
N LYS A 187 19.54 -30.04 18.96
CA LYS A 187 19.92 -30.03 20.37
C LYS A 187 19.19 -31.10 21.17
N GLY A 188 17.97 -31.47 20.76
CA GLY A 188 17.17 -32.51 21.42
C GLY A 188 16.50 -32.08 22.73
N ASP A 189 16.54 -30.79 23.06
CA ASP A 189 15.99 -30.25 24.32
C ASP A 189 14.48 -29.97 24.27
N VAL A 190 13.83 -30.20 23.12
CA VAL A 190 12.42 -29.88 22.86
C VAL A 190 11.68 -31.11 22.36
N GLU A 191 10.43 -31.27 22.81
CA GLU A 191 9.59 -32.40 22.41
C GLU A 191 9.38 -32.44 20.89
N THR A 192 9.47 -33.62 20.30
CA THR A 192 9.28 -33.83 18.85
C THR A 192 7.90 -33.36 18.37
N SER A 193 6.88 -33.41 19.23
CA SER A 193 5.53 -32.87 18.97
C SER A 193 5.57 -31.36 18.67
N MET A 194 6.32 -30.59 19.46
CA MET A 194 6.46 -29.14 19.29
C MET A 194 7.23 -28.79 18.01
N ILE A 195 8.28 -29.54 17.69
CA ILE A 195 9.02 -29.36 16.42
C ILE A 195 8.13 -29.60 15.21
N LYS A 196 7.28 -30.65 15.25
CA LYS A 196 6.32 -30.92 14.18
C LYS A 196 5.30 -29.80 14.00
N LEU A 197 4.80 -29.23 15.10
CA LEU A 197 3.89 -28.08 15.05
C LEU A 197 4.56 -26.86 14.44
N ALA A 198 5.80 -26.55 14.84
CA ALA A 198 6.55 -25.43 14.26
C ALA A 198 6.80 -25.61 12.75
N ARG A 199 7.12 -26.84 12.30
CA ARG A 199 7.25 -27.17 10.87
C ARG A 199 5.93 -26.99 10.10
N LEU A 200 4.80 -27.33 10.71
CA LEU A 200 3.49 -27.06 10.11
C LEU A 200 3.23 -25.56 9.93
N GLU A 201 3.63 -24.73 10.90
CA GLU A 201 3.49 -23.27 10.78
C GLU A 201 4.37 -22.71 9.65
N ILE A 202 5.56 -23.27 9.42
CA ILE A 202 6.37 -22.94 8.24
C ILE A 202 5.64 -23.27 6.94
N ASP A 203 5.09 -24.48 6.82
CA ASP A 203 4.36 -24.90 5.61
C ASP A 203 3.17 -23.96 5.34
N LEU A 204 2.45 -23.56 6.39
CA LEU A 204 1.36 -22.59 6.31
C LEU A 204 1.86 -21.20 5.88
N ALA A 205 3.02 -20.75 6.38
CA ALA A 205 3.63 -19.49 5.98
C ALA A 205 4.02 -19.50 4.49
N GLN A 206 4.60 -20.60 4.00
CA GLN A 206 4.97 -20.76 2.59
C GLN A 206 3.74 -20.75 1.67
N GLN A 207 2.67 -21.46 2.05
CA GLN A 207 1.41 -21.47 1.32
C GLN A 207 0.78 -20.08 1.26
N ALA A 208 0.71 -19.39 2.40
CA ALA A 208 0.18 -18.03 2.48
C ALA A 208 0.97 -17.04 1.62
N LEU A 209 2.30 -17.18 1.55
CA LEU A 209 3.14 -16.34 0.71
C LEU A 209 2.91 -16.59 -0.78
N ALA A 210 2.63 -17.84 -1.17
CA ALA A 210 2.28 -18.17 -2.55
C ALA A 210 0.95 -17.53 -2.99
N GLU A 211 0.04 -17.29 -2.04
CA GLU A 211 -1.26 -16.65 -2.24
C GLU A 211 -1.23 -15.12 -2.05
N ASP A 212 -0.05 -14.51 -1.89
CA ASP A 212 0.13 -13.08 -1.59
C ASP A 212 -0.64 -12.62 -0.32
N ASN A 213 -0.88 -13.55 0.62
CA ASN A 213 -1.59 -13.31 1.87
C ASN A 213 -0.61 -13.08 3.02
N THR A 214 0.00 -11.90 3.03
CA THR A 214 1.05 -11.65 4.02
C THR A 214 0.57 -11.64 5.48
N PRO A 215 -0.62 -11.15 5.84
CA PRO A 215 -1.12 -11.28 7.22
C PRO A 215 -1.21 -12.74 7.70
N ALA A 216 -1.44 -13.70 6.80
CA ALA A 216 -1.39 -15.11 7.14
C ALA A 216 0.05 -15.62 7.33
N VAL A 217 1.01 -15.14 6.52
CA VAL A 217 2.45 -15.42 6.70
C VAL A 217 2.91 -14.96 8.08
N GLU A 218 2.67 -13.70 8.44
CA GLU A 218 3.09 -13.11 9.72
C GLU A 218 2.47 -13.83 10.92
N ARG A 219 1.20 -14.23 10.78
CA ARG A 219 0.51 -14.98 11.84
C ARG A 219 1.12 -16.37 12.03
N ALA A 220 1.48 -17.06 10.96
CA ALA A 220 2.15 -18.36 11.03
C ALA A 220 3.55 -18.23 11.63
N LEU A 221 4.34 -17.24 11.17
CA LEU A 221 5.66 -16.93 11.73
C LEU A 221 5.62 -16.57 13.23
N SER A 222 4.52 -15.99 13.72
CA SER A 222 4.36 -15.65 15.14
C SER A 222 4.03 -16.86 16.02
N ARG A 223 3.60 -17.99 15.42
CA ARG A 223 3.25 -19.23 16.13
C ARG A 223 4.32 -20.32 16.04
N GLY A 224 5.15 -20.29 15.00
CA GLY A 224 6.28 -21.21 14.82
C GLY A 224 7.48 -20.85 15.69
#